data_AF-A0ABD2B468-F1
#
_entry.id   AF-A0ABD2B468-F1
#
_cell.length_a   1.000
_cell.length_b   1.000
_cell.length_c   1.000
_cell.angle_alpha   90.00
_cell.angle_beta   90.00
_cell.angle_gamma   90.00
#
_symmetry.space_group_name_H-M   'P 1'
#
loop_
_entity.id
_entity.type
_entity.pdbx_description
1 polymer ?
#
loop_
_entity_poly.entity_id
_entity_poly.type
_entity_poly.pdbx_seq_one_letter_code
_entity_poly.pdbx_strand_id
1 'polypeptide(L)'
;MAYMGKEGKSCAFALKVAQRTDDIMPSKNIDYFQDRYYVFNRRLLTFVGLWPYQESSKRLVRARLINFIVIVPILFQIYMFIVSDLNMESIIELMQIFLPNLCFSICYWNLNYNIMKVKEMLDRINSDWVMLENQRELMIMQKYAKIGRLCTLLSFILQLFFYYSRTYYTIVRIISMILN
;
A
#
# COMPACT_ATOMS: atom_id res chain seq x y z
N MET A 1 8.82 -60.51 -3.05
CA MET A 1 8.04 -59.67 -2.12
C MET A 1 8.95 -58.79 -1.23
N ALA A 2 9.85 -57.99 -1.81
CA ALA A 2 10.84 -57.23 -1.01
C ALA A 2 10.99 -55.74 -1.40
N TYR A 3 10.06 -55.19 -2.19
CA TYR A 3 10.17 -53.81 -2.71
C TYR A 3 9.27 -52.77 -2.01
N MET A 4 8.33 -53.17 -1.15
CA MET A 4 7.39 -52.22 -0.51
C MET A 4 7.83 -51.68 0.88
N GLY A 5 8.91 -52.20 1.46
CA GLY A 5 9.33 -51.83 2.83
C GLY A 5 10.20 -50.57 2.94
N LYS A 6 10.72 -50.05 1.82
CA LYS A 6 11.63 -48.88 1.80
C LYS A 6 10.88 -47.54 1.72
N GLU A 7 9.72 -47.51 1.06
CA GLU A 7 8.95 -46.28 0.84
C GLU A 7 8.26 -45.79 2.13
N GLY A 8 7.72 -46.71 2.95
CA GLY A 8 7.08 -46.34 4.22
C GLY A 8 8.03 -45.68 5.23
N LYS A 9 9.31 -46.06 5.22
CA LYS A 9 10.34 -45.43 6.08
C LYS A 9 10.80 -44.08 5.55
N SER A 10 10.82 -43.91 4.23
CA SER A 10 11.13 -42.63 3.57
C SER A 10 10.03 -41.60 3.84
N CYS A 11 8.77 -42.01 3.73
CA CYS A 11 7.63 -41.15 4.01
C CYS A 11 7.55 -40.78 5.50
N ALA A 12 7.77 -41.74 6.41
CA ALA A 12 7.81 -41.47 7.85
C ALA A 12 8.99 -40.55 8.26
N PHE A 13 10.13 -40.63 7.57
CA PHE A 13 11.25 -39.72 7.76
C PHE A 13 10.94 -38.32 7.24
N ALA A 14 10.36 -38.20 6.04
CA ALA A 14 9.93 -36.92 5.47
C ALA A 14 8.86 -36.23 6.34
N LEU A 15 7.93 -36.99 6.92
CA LEU A 15 6.90 -36.49 7.83
C LEU A 15 7.50 -36.02 9.17
N LYS A 16 8.50 -36.73 9.69
CA LYS A 16 9.25 -36.33 10.89
C LYS A 16 10.11 -35.08 10.66
N VAL A 17 10.67 -34.92 9.46
CA VAL A 17 11.43 -33.72 9.07
C VAL A 17 10.48 -32.54 8.92
N ALA A 18 9.32 -32.71 8.26
CA ALA A 18 8.30 -31.69 8.12
C ALA A 18 7.70 -31.22 9.46
N GLN A 19 7.39 -32.16 10.37
CA GLN A 19 6.92 -31.82 11.72
C GLN A 19 7.99 -31.10 12.55
N ARG A 20 9.27 -31.43 12.34
CA ARG A 20 10.39 -30.77 13.03
C ARG A 20 10.65 -29.37 12.50
N THR A 21 10.44 -29.09 11.22
CA THR A 21 10.51 -27.72 10.68
C THR A 21 9.33 -26.86 11.12
N ASP A 22 8.13 -27.44 11.29
CA ASP A 22 6.98 -26.75 11.88
C ASP A 22 7.22 -26.38 13.37
N ASP A 23 7.93 -27.21 14.13
CA ASP A 23 8.28 -26.93 15.54
C ASP A 23 9.46 -25.93 15.70
N ILE A 24 10.36 -25.81 14.71
CA ILE A 24 11.55 -24.93 14.78
C ILE A 24 11.22 -23.47 14.40
N MET A 25 10.14 -23.22 13.66
CA MET A 25 9.69 -21.87 13.30
C MET A 25 8.41 -21.50 14.06
N PRO A 26 8.51 -21.03 15.32
CA PRO A 26 7.34 -20.67 16.09
C PRO A 26 6.60 -19.53 15.37
N SER A 27 5.27 -19.61 15.32
CA SER A 27 4.36 -18.55 14.81
C SER A 27 4.71 -17.16 15.35
N LYS A 28 5.29 -17.10 16.55
CA LYS A 28 5.81 -15.91 17.23
C LYS A 28 6.93 -15.19 16.46
N ASN A 29 7.78 -15.91 15.72
CA ASN A 29 8.85 -15.30 14.92
C ASN A 29 8.28 -14.62 13.66
N ILE A 30 7.23 -15.19 13.07
CA ILE A 30 6.59 -14.69 11.85
C ILE A 30 5.95 -13.33 12.11
N ASP A 31 5.15 -13.24 13.18
CA ASP A 31 4.60 -11.96 13.65
C ASP A 31 5.72 -10.98 14.03
N TYR A 32 6.77 -11.45 14.72
CA TYR A 32 7.89 -10.60 15.15
C TYR A 32 8.69 -9.99 13.97
N PHE A 33 8.90 -10.75 12.90
CA PHE A 33 9.63 -10.27 11.72
C PHE A 33 8.76 -9.39 10.82
N GLN A 34 7.48 -9.73 10.64
CA GLN A 34 6.53 -8.89 9.92
C GLN A 34 6.37 -7.53 10.63
N ASP A 35 6.36 -7.53 11.96
CA ASP A 35 6.33 -6.32 12.78
C ASP A 35 7.65 -5.53 12.64
N ARG A 36 8.82 -6.16 12.51
CA ARG A 36 10.08 -5.42 12.38
C ARG A 36 10.24 -4.69 11.03
N TYR A 37 9.89 -5.33 9.92
CA TYR A 37 10.17 -4.79 8.58
C TYR A 37 8.98 -4.05 7.95
N TYR A 38 7.75 -4.51 8.21
CA TYR A 38 6.55 -3.94 7.60
C TYR A 38 5.78 -2.99 8.52
N VAL A 39 6.16 -2.79 9.80
CA VAL A 39 5.44 -1.88 10.70
C VAL A 39 5.25 -0.50 10.13
N PHE A 40 6.26 0.06 9.47
CA PHE A 40 6.15 1.42 8.96
C PHE A 40 5.14 1.51 7.80
N ASN A 41 5.25 0.60 6.82
CA ASN A 41 4.29 0.51 5.71
C ASN A 41 2.89 0.18 6.22
N ARG A 42 2.79 -0.74 7.17
CA ARG A 42 1.54 -1.10 7.86
C ARG A 42 0.92 0.11 8.52
N ARG A 43 1.67 0.91 9.29
CA ARG A 43 1.16 2.14 9.92
C ARG A 43 0.65 3.12 8.87
N LEU A 44 1.43 3.41 7.82
CA LEU A 44 1.01 4.31 6.74
C LEU A 44 -0.24 3.83 6.00
N LEU A 45 -0.26 2.57 5.57
CA LEU A 45 -1.44 1.98 4.91
C LEU A 45 -2.66 1.96 5.82
N THR A 46 -2.45 1.76 7.13
CA THR A 46 -3.50 1.80 8.16
C THR A 46 -4.05 3.21 8.36
N PHE A 47 -3.20 4.25 8.30
CA PHE A 47 -3.63 5.65 8.31
C PHE A 47 -4.48 5.99 7.09
N VAL A 48 -4.08 5.52 5.92
CA VAL A 48 -4.78 5.76 4.65
C VAL A 48 -6.04 4.87 4.49
N GLY A 49 -6.27 3.92 5.41
CA GLY A 49 -7.42 3.00 5.36
C GLY A 49 -7.28 1.89 4.31
N LEU A 50 -6.09 1.68 3.77
CA LEU A 50 -5.74 0.65 2.79
C LEU A 50 -5.20 -0.63 3.41
N TRP A 51 -5.13 -0.73 4.75
CA TRP A 51 -4.62 -1.94 5.39
C TRP A 51 -5.69 -3.05 5.43
N PRO A 52 -5.43 -4.23 4.82
CA PRO A 52 -6.46 -5.25 4.66
C PRO A 52 -6.82 -5.97 5.97
N TYR A 53 -5.88 -6.11 6.91
CA TYR A 53 -6.07 -6.86 8.17
C TYR A 53 -6.71 -6.04 9.30
N GLN A 54 -7.16 -4.82 9.03
CA GLN A 54 -7.82 -3.98 10.04
C GLN A 54 -9.29 -4.41 10.23
N GLU A 55 -9.84 -4.20 11.44
CA GLU A 55 -11.28 -4.32 11.69
C GLU A 55 -12.10 -3.61 10.60
N SER A 56 -13.04 -4.34 10.00
CA SER A 56 -13.80 -3.92 8.83
C SER A 56 -14.51 -2.58 9.02
N SER A 57 -15.09 -2.33 10.19
CA SER A 57 -15.77 -1.07 10.52
C SER A 57 -14.82 0.12 10.56
N LYS A 58 -13.70 0.02 11.30
CA LYS A 58 -12.70 1.11 11.40
C LYS A 58 -12.05 1.39 10.04
N ARG A 59 -11.80 0.33 9.26
CA ARG A 59 -11.27 0.45 7.90
C ARG A 59 -12.25 1.17 6.99
N LEU A 60 -13.53 0.81 7.02
CA LEU A 60 -14.56 1.44 6.20
C LEU A 60 -14.70 2.93 6.53
N VAL A 61 -14.75 3.29 7.82
CA VAL A 61 -14.82 4.70 8.24
C VAL A 61 -13.61 5.48 7.72
N ARG A 62 -12.40 4.97 7.90
CA ARG A 62 -11.18 5.62 7.37
C ARG A 62 -11.20 5.74 5.85
N ALA A 63 -11.56 4.67 5.14
CA ALA A 63 -11.63 4.69 3.68
C ALA A 63 -12.66 5.71 3.19
N ARG A 64 -13.81 5.84 3.86
CA ARG A 64 -14.82 6.85 3.53
C ARG A 64 -14.31 8.28 3.77
N LEU A 65 -13.64 8.51 4.89
CA LEU A 65 -13.03 9.81 5.20
C LEU A 65 -11.95 10.20 4.17
N ILE A 66 -11.04 9.29 3.84
CA ILE A 66 -10.01 9.53 2.82
C ILE A 66 -10.64 9.75 1.45
N ASN A 67 -11.66 8.97 1.09
CA ASN A 67 -12.36 9.15 -0.19
C ASN A 67 -13.01 10.54 -0.28
N PHE A 68 -13.63 11.03 0.80
CA PHE A 68 -14.16 12.39 0.87
C PHE A 68 -13.06 13.45 0.67
N ILE A 69 -11.91 13.29 1.35
CA ILE A 69 -10.75 14.17 1.22
C ILE A 69 -10.19 14.18 -0.22
N VAL A 70 -10.30 13.06 -0.94
CA VAL A 70 -9.84 12.94 -2.33
C VAL A 70 -10.85 13.53 -3.32
N ILE A 71 -12.16 13.32 -3.12
CA ILE A 71 -13.20 13.78 -4.05
C ILE A 71 -13.40 15.30 -4.00
N VAL A 72 -13.40 15.91 -2.81
CA VAL A 72 -13.70 17.35 -2.66
C VAL A 72 -12.78 18.23 -3.51
N PRO A 73 -11.44 18.05 -3.51
CA PRO A 73 -10.54 18.81 -4.38
C PRO A 73 -10.79 18.57 -5.87
N ILE A 74 -11.17 17.36 -6.29
CA ILE A 74 -11.46 17.06 -7.70
C ILE A 74 -12.68 17.85 -8.15
N LEU A 75 -13.75 17.87 -7.35
CA LEU A 75 -14.96 18.65 -7.65
C LEU A 75 -14.65 20.14 -7.72
N PHE A 76 -13.84 20.65 -6.79
CA PHE A 76 -13.39 22.04 -6.81
C PHE A 76 -12.58 22.36 -8.06
N GLN A 77 -11.66 21.48 -8.48
CA GLN A 77 -10.88 21.66 -9.70
C GLN A 77 -11.76 21.68 -10.95
N ILE A 78 -12.77 20.81 -11.04
CA ILE A 78 -13.75 20.80 -12.15
C ILE A 78 -14.54 22.10 -12.16
N TYR A 79 -15.01 22.57 -11.01
CA TYR A 79 -15.71 23.85 -10.90
C TYR A 79 -14.85 25.01 -11.38
N MET A 80 -13.59 25.07 -10.94
CA MET A 80 -12.64 26.09 -11.38
C MET A 80 -12.39 26.02 -12.89
N PHE A 81 -12.38 24.83 -13.49
CA PHE A 81 -12.25 24.68 -14.93
C PHE A 81 -13.44 25.25 -15.71
N ILE A 82 -14.66 25.16 -15.15
CA ILE A 82 -15.89 25.70 -15.76
C ILE A 82 -15.94 27.23 -15.64
N VAL A 83 -15.52 27.77 -14.49
CA VAL A 83 -15.60 29.22 -14.19
C VAL A 83 -14.43 30.02 -14.78
N SER A 84 -13.28 29.40 -15.00
CA SER A 84 -12.12 30.09 -15.56
C SER A 84 -12.40 30.51 -17.00
N ASP A 85 -12.06 31.74 -17.34
CA ASP A 85 -11.91 32.14 -18.74
C ASP A 85 -10.92 31.18 -19.40
N LEU A 86 -11.35 30.52 -20.48
CA LEU A 86 -10.66 29.41 -21.15
C LEU A 86 -9.40 29.86 -21.92
N ASN A 87 -8.53 30.61 -21.26
CA ASN A 87 -7.23 31.01 -21.77
C ASN A 87 -6.28 29.80 -21.74
N MET A 88 -5.46 29.66 -22.78
CA MET A 88 -4.55 28.52 -22.93
C MET A 88 -3.57 28.38 -21.75
N GLU A 89 -3.08 29.51 -21.22
CA GLU A 89 -2.17 29.52 -20.06
C GLU A 89 -2.85 28.98 -18.79
N SER A 90 -4.08 29.43 -18.52
CA SER A 90 -4.86 28.98 -17.36
C SER A 90 -5.26 27.50 -17.47
N ILE A 91 -5.54 27.01 -18.68
CA ILE A 91 -5.83 25.59 -18.93
C ILE A 91 -4.60 24.72 -18.62
N ILE A 92 -3.42 25.13 -19.09
CA ILE A 92 -2.17 24.38 -18.86
C ILE A 92 -1.87 24.30 -17.36
N GLU A 93 -1.99 25.41 -16.64
CA GLU A 93 -1.73 25.47 -15.21
C GLU A 93 -2.71 24.58 -14.42
N LEU A 94 -4.01 24.63 -14.75
CA LEU A 94 -5.02 23.77 -14.14
C LEU A 94 -4.76 22.28 -14.42
N MET A 95 -4.39 21.92 -15.64
CA MET A 95 -4.11 20.54 -16.04
C MET A 95 -2.90 19.95 -15.31
N GLN A 96 -1.85 20.74 -15.11
CA GLN A 96 -0.66 20.33 -14.36
C GLN A 96 -0.99 19.92 -12.92
N ILE A 97 -1.98 20.57 -12.31
CA ILE A 97 -2.42 20.26 -10.94
C ILE A 97 -3.48 19.14 -10.94
N PHE A 98 -4.33 19.07 -11.96
CA PHE A 98 -5.41 18.09 -12.07
C PHE A 98 -4.89 16.67 -12.34
N LEU A 99 -3.94 16.51 -13.25
CA LEU A 99 -3.42 15.20 -13.67
C LEU A 99 -2.83 14.38 -12.50
N PRO A 100 -1.91 14.91 -11.66
CA PRO A 100 -1.38 14.17 -10.52
C PRO A 100 -2.48 13.77 -9.52
N ASN A 101 -3.49 14.62 -9.32
CA ASN A 101 -4.60 14.32 -8.42
C ASN A 101 -5.46 13.18 -8.95
N LEU A 102 -5.78 13.21 -10.25
CA LEU A 102 -6.55 12.17 -10.90
C LEU A 102 -5.80 10.82 -10.83
N CYS A 103 -4.52 10.81 -11.19
CA CYS A 103 -3.66 9.63 -11.13
C CYS A 103 -3.63 9.03 -9.71
N PHE A 104 -3.38 9.85 -8.69
CA PHE A 104 -3.37 9.39 -7.30
C PHE A 104 -4.72 8.80 -6.88
N SER A 105 -5.82 9.45 -7.27
CA SER A 105 -7.18 9.02 -6.93
C SER A 105 -7.53 7.68 -7.55
N ILE A 106 -7.17 7.50 -8.83
CA ILE A 106 -7.36 6.23 -9.55
C ILE A 106 -6.55 5.12 -8.87
N CYS A 107 -5.27 5.36 -8.55
CA CYS A 107 -4.43 4.41 -7.83
C CYS A 107 -5.03 4.03 -6.47
N TYR A 108 -5.49 5.03 -5.71
CA TYR A 108 -6.12 4.82 -4.42
C TYR A 108 -7.39 3.96 -4.53
N TRP A 109 -8.31 4.32 -5.45
CA TRP A 109 -9.54 3.56 -5.67
C TRP A 109 -9.26 2.15 -6.19
N ASN A 110 -8.27 1.97 -7.07
CA ASN A 110 -7.89 0.66 -7.57
C ASN A 110 -7.40 -0.25 -6.44
N LEU A 111 -6.53 0.25 -5.56
CA LEU A 111 -6.04 -0.48 -4.39
C LEU A 111 -7.17 -0.76 -3.39
N ASN A 112 -8.09 0.19 -3.20
CA ASN A 112 -9.23 0.01 -2.30
C ASN A 112 -10.21 -1.05 -2.81
N TYR A 113 -10.50 -1.04 -4.12
CA TYR A 113 -11.37 -2.02 -4.77
C TYR A 113 -10.74 -3.43 -4.78
N ASN A 114 -9.44 -3.52 -5.07
CA ASN A 114 -8.71 -4.79 -5.10
C ASN A 114 -8.12 -5.19 -3.73
N ILE A 115 -8.63 -4.65 -2.62
CA ILE A 115 -8.05 -4.86 -1.28
C ILE A 115 -7.96 -6.33 -0.88
N MET A 116 -8.89 -7.18 -1.34
CA MET A 116 -8.86 -8.62 -1.10
C MET A 116 -7.69 -9.30 -1.81
N LYS A 117 -7.41 -8.92 -3.06
CA LYS A 117 -6.24 -9.42 -3.80
C LYS A 117 -4.95 -8.94 -3.17
N VAL A 118 -4.91 -7.69 -2.72
CA VAL A 118 -3.76 -7.14 -1.97
C VAL A 118 -3.53 -7.94 -0.70
N LYS A 119 -4.61 -8.32 0.01
CA LYS A 119 -4.52 -9.19 1.19
C LYS A 119 -3.92 -10.55 0.83
N GLU A 120 -4.45 -11.22 -0.19
CA GLU A 120 -3.94 -12.53 -0.63
C GLU A 120 -2.46 -12.47 -1.02
N MET A 121 -2.03 -11.39 -1.68
CA MET A 121 -0.62 -11.18 -2.00
C MET A 121 0.25 -11.03 -0.74
N LEU A 122 -0.22 -10.27 0.24
CA LEU A 122 0.47 -10.12 1.53
C LEU A 122 0.52 -11.45 2.30
N ASP A 123 -0.54 -12.24 2.27
CA ASP A 123 -0.60 -13.57 2.88
C ASP A 123 0.41 -14.53 2.24
N ARG A 124 0.54 -14.51 0.90
CA ARG A 124 1.55 -15.30 0.18
C ARG A 124 2.97 -14.86 0.51
N ILE A 125 3.25 -13.56 0.47
CA ILE A 125 4.55 -12.99 0.88
C ILE A 125 4.89 -13.45 2.29
N ASN A 126 3.91 -13.48 3.20
CA ASN A 126 4.14 -13.95 4.56
C ASN A 126 4.45 -15.45 4.59
N SER A 127 3.66 -16.27 3.88
CA SER A 127 3.90 -17.72 3.79
C SER A 127 5.28 -18.04 3.22
N ASP A 128 5.68 -17.38 2.12
CA ASP A 128 6.98 -17.58 1.49
C ASP A 128 8.11 -17.24 2.47
N TRP A 129 7.93 -16.19 3.28
CA TRP A 129 8.91 -15.79 4.30
C TRP A 129 9.16 -16.86 5.37
N VAL A 130 8.15 -17.67 5.65
CA VAL A 130 8.20 -18.76 6.64
C VAL A 130 8.83 -20.02 6.03
N MET A 131 8.58 -20.27 4.75
CA MET A 131 9.11 -21.46 4.06
C MET A 131 10.59 -21.32 3.67
N LEU A 132 11.14 -20.10 3.69
CA LEU A 132 12.50 -19.80 3.28
C LEU A 132 13.55 -20.16 4.35
N GLU A 133 14.23 -21.28 4.16
CA GLU A 133 15.39 -21.69 4.99
C GLU A 133 16.73 -21.13 4.47
N ASN A 134 16.80 -20.79 3.18
CA ASN A 134 18.04 -20.35 2.54
C ASN A 134 18.38 -18.89 2.87
N GLN A 135 19.51 -18.67 3.55
CA GLN A 135 19.97 -17.33 3.94
C GLN A 135 20.12 -16.37 2.75
N ARG A 136 20.47 -16.86 1.55
CA ARG A 136 20.62 -16.02 0.35
C ARG A 136 19.28 -15.45 -0.11
N GLU A 137 18.23 -16.27 -0.11
CA GLU A 137 16.88 -15.86 -0.51
C GLU A 137 16.26 -14.91 0.52
N LEU A 138 16.52 -15.14 1.81
CA LEU A 138 16.14 -14.24 2.88
C LEU A 138 16.77 -12.84 2.69
N MET A 139 18.04 -12.75 2.33
CA MET A 139 18.68 -11.45 2.05
C MET A 139 18.03 -10.72 0.89
N ILE A 140 17.62 -11.42 -0.16
CA ILE A 140 16.98 -10.83 -1.34
C ILE A 140 15.65 -10.18 -0.95
N MET A 141 14.79 -10.90 -0.26
CA MET A 141 13.47 -10.36 0.07
C MET A 141 13.52 -9.35 1.22
N GLN A 142 14.57 -9.33 2.05
CA GLN A 142 14.87 -8.21 2.95
C GLN A 142 15.24 -6.95 2.17
N LYS A 143 16.01 -7.08 1.09
CA LYS A 143 16.34 -5.96 0.20
C LYS A 143 15.09 -5.39 -0.44
N TYR A 144 14.20 -6.24 -0.96
CA TYR A 144 12.92 -5.79 -1.54
C TYR A 144 11.98 -5.17 -0.50
N ALA A 145 11.90 -5.71 0.72
CA ALA A 145 11.11 -5.10 1.79
C ALA A 145 11.60 -3.68 2.13
N LYS A 146 12.92 -3.47 2.19
CA LYS A 146 13.53 -2.14 2.38
C LYS A 146 13.21 -1.19 1.22
N ILE A 147 13.28 -1.66 -0.02
CA ILE A 147 12.90 -0.89 -1.21
C ILE A 147 11.41 -0.50 -1.13
N GLY A 148 10.53 -1.45 -0.82
CA GLY A 148 9.09 -1.18 -0.66
C GLY A 148 8.79 -0.15 0.44
N ARG A 149 9.55 -0.18 1.54
CA ARG A 149 9.48 0.87 2.58
C ARG A 149 9.91 2.23 2.05
N LEU A 150 11.03 2.31 1.33
CA LEU A 150 11.50 3.56 0.75
C LEU A 150 10.50 4.13 -0.26
N CYS A 151 9.95 3.28 -1.15
CA CYS A 151 8.94 3.69 -2.12
C CYS A 151 7.70 4.25 -1.41
N THR A 152 7.19 3.55 -0.39
CA THR A 152 5.99 4.01 0.36
C THR A 152 6.24 5.35 1.05
N LEU A 153 7.43 5.53 1.63
CA LEU A 153 7.86 6.80 2.24
C LEU A 153 7.93 7.93 1.21
N LEU A 154 8.62 7.71 0.09
CA LEU A 154 8.78 8.70 -0.95
C LEU A 154 7.42 9.08 -1.56
N SER A 155 6.56 8.11 -1.84
CA SER A 155 5.20 8.37 -2.32
C SER A 155 4.41 9.23 -1.34
N PHE A 156 4.51 8.96 -0.03
CA PHE A 156 3.82 9.75 0.99
C PHE A 156 4.37 11.19 1.09
N ILE A 157 5.69 11.35 1.07
CA ILE A 157 6.36 12.67 1.11
C ILE A 157 5.99 13.51 -0.12
N LEU A 158 6.05 12.90 -1.31
CA LEU A 158 5.64 13.56 -2.55
C LEU A 158 4.17 13.97 -2.49
N GLN A 159 3.30 13.10 -1.99
CA GLN A 159 1.88 13.42 -1.86
C GLN A 159 1.63 14.60 -0.93
N LEU A 160 2.35 14.69 0.19
CA LEU A 160 2.29 15.84 1.09
C LEU A 160 2.77 17.11 0.41
N PHE A 161 3.91 17.07 -0.29
CA PHE A 161 4.43 18.21 -1.03
C PHE A 161 3.43 18.74 -2.08
N PHE A 162 2.86 17.83 -2.88
CA PHE A 162 1.81 18.17 -3.84
C PHE A 162 0.53 18.68 -3.16
N TYR A 163 0.18 18.19 -1.97
CA TYR A 163 -0.96 18.69 -1.21
C TYR A 163 -0.74 20.12 -0.74
N TYR A 164 0.41 20.42 -0.13
CA TYR A 164 0.75 21.77 0.33
C TYR A 164 0.83 22.78 -0.82
N SER A 165 1.53 22.43 -1.91
CA SER A 165 1.64 23.26 -3.11
C SER A 165 0.25 23.60 -3.68
N ARG A 166 -0.65 22.60 -3.76
CA ARG A 166 -2.05 22.82 -4.17
C ARG A 166 -2.79 23.79 -3.26
N THR A 167 -2.74 23.58 -1.94
CA THR A 167 -3.44 24.46 -1.00
C THR A 167 -2.94 25.90 -1.09
N TYR A 168 -1.62 26.09 -1.20
CA TYR A 168 -1.01 27.41 -1.39
C TYR A 168 -1.53 28.09 -2.65
N TYR A 169 -1.49 27.39 -3.79
CA TYR A 169 -1.98 27.92 -5.06
C TYR A 169 -3.48 28.29 -5.00
N THR A 170 -4.32 27.44 -4.42
CA THR A 170 -5.76 27.73 -4.28
C THR A 170 -6.02 28.96 -3.41
N ILE A 171 -5.26 29.16 -2.32
CA ILE A 171 -5.42 30.31 -1.44
C ILE A 171 -5.03 31.60 -2.17
N VAL A 172 -3.88 31.62 -2.85
CA VAL A 172 -3.42 32.78 -3.62
C VAL A 172 -4.47 33.16 -4.68
N ARG A 173 -5.03 32.16 -5.37
CA ARG A 173 -6.05 32.39 -6.40
C ARG A 173 -7.36 32.95 -5.83
N ILE A 174 -7.81 32.45 -4.68
CA ILE A 174 -9.00 32.98 -3.98
C ILE A 174 -8.77 34.43 -3.54
N ILE A 175 -7.61 34.74 -2.97
CA ILE A 175 -7.25 36.11 -2.56
C ILE A 175 -7.25 37.05 -3.77
N SER A 176 -6.65 36.62 -4.89
CA SER A 176 -6.64 37.41 -6.13
C SER A 176 -8.04 37.69 -6.67
N MET A 177 -8.98 36.75 -6.52
CA MET A 177 -10.37 36.91 -6.95
C MET A 177 -11.17 37.86 -6.03
N ILE A 178 -10.81 37.96 -4.75
CA ILE A 178 -11.46 38.89 -3.80
C ILE A 178 -10.94 40.32 -3.98
N LEU A 179 -9.66 40.47 -4.34
CA LEU A 179 -9.00 41.78 -4.47
C LEU A 179 -9.32 42.50 -5.80
N ASN A 180 -9.77 41.76 -6.82
CA ASN A 180 -10.09 42.26 -8.16
C ASN A 180 -11.60 42.36 -8.39
#